data_AF-A0A496U3R0-F1
#
_entry.id   AF-A0A496U3R0-F1
#
_cell.length_a   1.000
_cell.length_b   1.000
_cell.length_c   1.000
_cell.angle_alpha   90.00
_cell.angle_beta   90.00
_cell.angle_gamma   90.00
#
_symmetry.space_group_name_H-M   'P 1'
#
loop_
_entity.id
_entity.type
_entity.pdbx_description
1 polymer ?
#
loop_
_entity_poly.entity_id
_entity_poly.type
_entity_poly.pdbx_seq_one_letter_code
_entity_poly.pdbx_strand_id
1 'polypeptide(L)'
;MLKKTTLLTIFSISYMFILRTLGTLYPQLFTRNILLNQCTGFFALLASLFLVLFFSFFLKEYVSPEHSVLRTATILALTGSIARLVIYLKNISFQSAAKLYSVELAILWLNSVFITIFFIAFYREHKRELPALRRASFLAILGSLCILLLHSFTLINYHLYLQGSTSFEAFMYKLILVSFPVVVFNFVTLLYFFVVYYRHLKVQGY
;
A
#
# COMPACT_ATOMS: atom_id res chain seq x y z
N MET A 1 -13.54 -1.41 -17.45
CA MET A 1 -13.31 -0.21 -16.60
C MET A 1 -11.94 -0.28 -15.92
N LEU A 2 -11.57 -1.47 -15.45
CA LEU A 2 -10.34 -1.82 -14.75
C LEU A 2 -9.02 -1.25 -15.29
N LYS A 3 -8.80 -1.22 -16.60
CA LYS A 3 -7.56 -0.70 -17.21
C LYS A 3 -7.22 0.74 -16.84
N LYS A 4 -8.25 1.61 -16.74
CA LYS A 4 -8.07 3.02 -16.33
C LYS A 4 -7.68 3.13 -14.85
N THR A 5 -8.26 2.30 -13.98
CA THR A 5 -7.96 2.30 -12.54
C THR A 5 -6.61 1.63 -12.23
N THR A 6 -6.20 0.63 -13.01
CA THR A 6 -4.83 0.08 -12.99
C THR A 6 -3.80 1.14 -13.34
N LEU A 7 -4.01 1.91 -14.42
CA LEU A 7 -3.10 3.01 -14.81
C LEU A 7 -3.00 4.09 -13.73
N LEU A 8 -4.14 4.48 -13.15
CA LEU A 8 -4.21 5.43 -12.04
C LEU A 8 -3.38 4.95 -10.84
N THR A 9 -3.49 3.65 -10.51
CA THR A 9 -2.74 3.00 -9.43
C THR A 9 -1.23 2.97 -9.70
N ILE A 10 -0.80 2.76 -10.95
CA ILE A 10 0.63 2.82 -11.35
C ILE A 10 1.22 4.21 -11.07
N PHE A 11 0.57 5.28 -11.55
CA PHE A 11 1.02 6.64 -11.29
C PHE A 11 1.04 6.96 -9.80
N SER A 12 -0.01 6.56 -9.09
CA SER A 12 -0.19 6.78 -7.67
C SER A 12 0.92 6.16 -6.80
N ILE A 13 1.21 4.88 -7.02
CA ILE A 13 2.22 4.14 -6.26
C ILE A 13 3.62 4.70 -6.58
N SER A 14 3.90 5.03 -7.85
CA SER A 14 5.17 5.63 -8.29
C SER A 14 5.42 6.99 -7.62
N TYR A 15 4.41 7.86 -7.62
CA TYR A 15 4.52 9.20 -7.05
C TYR A 15 4.67 9.17 -5.52
N MET A 16 3.89 8.31 -4.84
CA MET A 16 4.01 8.09 -3.40
C MET A 16 5.39 7.54 -2.99
N PHE A 17 6.00 6.68 -3.81
CA PHE A 17 7.34 6.16 -3.54
C PHE A 17 8.40 7.27 -3.61
N ILE A 18 8.40 8.09 -4.66
CA ILE A 18 9.31 9.23 -4.81
C ILE A 18 9.24 10.14 -3.57
N LEU A 19 8.03 10.50 -3.14
CA LEU A 19 7.82 11.36 -1.97
C LEU A 19 8.32 10.74 -0.68
N ARG A 20 8.06 9.45 -0.44
CA ARG A 20 8.59 8.75 0.74
C ARG A 20 10.10 8.62 0.73
N THR A 21 10.72 8.43 -0.43
CA THR A 21 12.18 8.45 -0.55
C THR A 21 12.74 9.82 -0.17
N LEU A 22 12.15 10.90 -0.68
CA LEU A 22 12.53 12.27 -0.31
C LEU A 22 12.33 12.54 1.19
N GLY A 23 11.17 12.18 1.76
CA GLY A 23 10.89 12.33 3.20
C GLY A 23 11.79 11.49 4.11
N THR A 24 12.33 10.37 3.62
CA THR A 24 13.31 9.54 4.35
C THR A 24 14.71 10.16 4.35
N LEU A 25 15.08 10.87 3.28
CA LEU A 25 16.40 11.50 3.13
C LEU A 25 16.57 12.79 3.95
N TYR A 26 15.47 13.43 4.38
CA TYR A 26 15.49 14.65 5.19
C TYR A 26 14.75 14.47 6.55
N PRO A 27 15.31 13.67 7.49
CA PRO A 27 14.56 13.16 8.66
C PRO A 27 14.51 14.08 9.91
N GLN A 28 14.93 15.34 9.83
CA GLN A 28 15.29 16.18 10.99
C GLN A 28 14.08 16.85 11.72
N LEU A 29 12.85 16.31 11.61
CA LEU A 29 11.62 17.10 11.82
C LEU A 29 10.47 16.41 12.59
N PHE A 30 10.75 15.43 13.46
CA PHE A 30 9.74 14.42 13.85
C PHE A 30 9.24 14.38 15.31
N THR A 31 7.99 13.85 15.41
CA THR A 31 7.27 13.20 16.54
C THR A 31 6.50 14.02 17.60
N ARG A 32 5.25 13.57 17.93
CA ARG A 32 4.65 13.69 19.28
C ARG A 32 3.39 12.83 19.63
N ASN A 33 2.59 12.31 18.69
CA ASN A 33 1.26 11.73 19.01
C ASN A 33 1.19 10.18 18.97
N ILE A 34 0.96 9.55 20.14
CA ILE A 34 1.08 8.09 20.35
C ILE A 34 -0.15 7.30 19.86
N LEU A 35 -1.38 7.79 20.10
CA LEU A 35 -2.60 7.05 19.76
C LEU A 35 -2.76 6.92 18.25
N LEU A 36 -2.53 8.02 17.52
CA LEU A 36 -2.50 8.05 16.05
C LEU A 36 -1.50 7.03 15.48
N ASN A 37 -0.33 6.91 16.11
CA ASN A 37 0.73 5.98 15.71
C ASN A 37 0.34 4.50 15.93
N GLN A 38 -0.31 4.17 17.04
CA GLN A 38 -0.84 2.83 17.30
C GLN A 38 -1.94 2.43 16.30
N CYS A 39 -2.90 3.34 16.05
CA CYS A 39 -3.92 3.13 15.01
C CYS A 39 -3.30 2.96 13.62
N THR A 40 -2.31 3.79 13.28
CA THR A 40 -1.56 3.71 12.01
C THR A 40 -0.95 2.32 11.82
N GLY A 41 -0.31 1.79 12.87
CA GLY A 41 0.32 0.48 12.81
C GLY A 41 -0.65 -0.67 12.68
N PHE A 42 -1.73 -0.66 13.45
CA PHE A 42 -2.77 -1.69 13.38
C PHE A 42 -3.43 -1.75 12.00
N PHE A 43 -3.85 -0.62 11.45
CA PHE A 43 -4.48 -0.58 10.12
C PHE A 43 -3.49 -0.88 8.98
N ALA A 44 -2.21 -0.49 9.10
CA ALA A 44 -1.19 -0.85 8.12
C ALA A 44 -0.91 -2.37 8.12
N LEU A 45 -0.88 -3.01 9.29
CA LEU A 45 -0.78 -4.47 9.44
C LEU A 45 -1.99 -5.15 8.80
N LEU A 46 -3.21 -4.75 9.17
CA LEU A 46 -4.46 -5.33 8.68
C LEU A 46 -4.57 -5.24 7.15
N ALA A 47 -4.23 -4.10 6.56
CA ALA A 47 -4.24 -3.94 5.12
C ALA A 47 -3.12 -4.72 4.41
N SER A 48 -1.95 -4.89 5.03
CA SER A 48 -0.90 -5.76 4.48
C SER A 48 -1.31 -7.24 4.46
N LEU A 49 -2.03 -7.70 5.49
CA LEU A 49 -2.64 -9.04 5.51
C LEU A 49 -3.65 -9.22 4.37
N PHE A 50 -4.52 -8.24 4.13
CA PHE A 50 -5.51 -8.32 3.06
C PHE A 50 -4.89 -8.25 1.66
N LEU A 51 -3.75 -7.55 1.47
CA LEU A 51 -2.95 -7.63 0.24
C LEU A 51 -2.35 -9.02 0.02
N VAL A 52 -1.79 -9.65 1.05
CA VAL A 52 -1.27 -11.03 0.97
C VAL A 52 -2.40 -12.00 0.59
N LEU A 53 -3.58 -11.89 1.19
CA LEU A 53 -4.74 -12.69 0.81
C LEU A 53 -5.14 -12.42 -0.64
N PHE A 54 -5.27 -11.16 -1.06
CA PHE A 54 -5.60 -10.79 -2.44
C PHE A 54 -4.67 -11.45 -3.46
N PHE A 55 -3.35 -11.30 -3.32
CA PHE A 55 -2.40 -11.89 -4.25
C PHE A 55 -2.37 -13.42 -4.21
N SER A 56 -2.61 -14.03 -3.04
CA SER A 56 -2.70 -15.50 -2.91
C SER A 56 -3.89 -16.06 -3.69
N PHE A 57 -5.07 -15.45 -3.56
CA PHE A 57 -6.26 -15.86 -4.31
C PHE A 57 -6.17 -15.48 -5.80
N PHE A 58 -5.60 -14.32 -6.13
CA PHE A 58 -5.35 -13.92 -7.53
C PHE A 58 -4.44 -14.93 -8.24
N LEU A 59 -3.33 -15.33 -7.61
CA LEU A 59 -2.43 -16.35 -8.15
C LEU A 59 -3.10 -17.72 -8.36
N LYS A 60 -4.01 -18.10 -7.45
CA LYS A 60 -4.68 -19.41 -7.47
C LYS A 60 -5.86 -19.49 -8.45
N GLU A 61 -6.65 -18.42 -8.55
CA GLU A 61 -7.96 -18.45 -9.23
C GLU A 61 -8.01 -17.65 -10.52
N TYR A 62 -7.16 -16.62 -10.68
CA TYR A 62 -7.18 -15.75 -11.86
C TYR A 62 -6.05 -16.05 -12.84
N VAL A 63 -4.86 -16.36 -12.34
CA VAL A 63 -3.68 -16.54 -13.20
C VAL A 63 -3.63 -17.97 -13.77
N SER A 64 -4.02 -18.12 -15.04
CA SER A 64 -3.78 -19.36 -15.80
C SER A 64 -2.29 -19.76 -15.75
N PRO A 65 -1.95 -21.07 -15.60
CA PRO A 65 -0.57 -21.56 -15.67
C PRO A 65 0.20 -21.13 -16.93
N GLU A 66 -0.51 -20.91 -18.03
CA GLU A 66 0.02 -20.51 -19.34
C GLU A 66 0.56 -19.07 -19.36
N HIS A 67 0.06 -18.19 -18.48
CA HIS A 67 0.48 -16.80 -18.40
C HIS A 67 1.67 -16.61 -17.46
N SER A 68 2.80 -17.24 -17.81
CA SER A 68 4.05 -17.27 -17.04
C SER A 68 4.49 -15.88 -16.51
N VAL A 69 4.42 -14.83 -17.34
CA VAL A 69 4.82 -13.47 -16.96
C VAL A 69 3.92 -12.88 -15.87
N LEU A 70 2.59 -13.02 -15.99
CA LEU A 70 1.64 -12.56 -14.97
C LEU A 70 1.78 -13.37 -13.68
N ARG A 71 2.06 -14.67 -13.80
CA ARG A 71 2.31 -15.57 -12.66
C ARG A 71 3.54 -15.15 -11.87
N THR A 72 4.67 -14.92 -12.54
CA THR A 72 5.89 -14.41 -11.90
C THR A 72 5.66 -13.03 -11.27
N ALA A 73 4.99 -12.11 -11.96
CA ALA A 73 4.68 -10.79 -11.40
C ALA A 73 3.80 -10.87 -10.14
N THR A 74 2.82 -11.77 -10.12
CA THR A 74 1.94 -12.02 -8.96
C THR A 74 2.71 -12.66 -7.80
N ILE A 75 3.60 -13.63 -8.06
CA ILE A 75 4.45 -14.26 -7.03
C ILE A 75 5.40 -13.22 -6.40
N LEU A 76 5.97 -12.32 -7.20
CA LEU A 76 6.82 -11.23 -6.73
C LEU A 76 6.03 -10.22 -5.87
N ALA A 77 4.81 -9.84 -6.29
CA ALA A 77 3.94 -8.96 -5.50
C ALA A 77 3.48 -9.62 -4.18
N LEU A 78 3.20 -10.93 -4.21
CA LEU A 78 2.87 -11.72 -3.01
C LEU A 78 4.04 -11.76 -2.03
N THR A 79 5.26 -12.10 -2.49
CA THR A 79 6.46 -12.14 -1.65
C THR A 79 6.83 -10.76 -1.09
N GLY A 80 6.72 -9.69 -1.89
CA GLY A 80 6.85 -8.32 -1.39
C GLY A 80 5.82 -7.98 -0.30
N SER A 81 4.57 -8.37 -0.51
CA SER A 81 3.49 -8.15 0.46
C SER A 81 3.70 -8.93 1.77
N ILE A 82 4.19 -10.18 1.68
CA ILE A 82 4.55 -11.01 2.85
C ILE A 82 5.72 -10.38 3.61
N ALA A 83 6.79 -9.96 2.92
CA ALA A 83 7.94 -9.32 3.57
C ALA A 83 7.53 -8.02 4.30
N ARG A 84 6.62 -7.25 3.71
CA ARG A 84 6.04 -6.05 4.33
C ARG A 84 5.14 -6.38 5.54
N LEU A 85 4.33 -7.44 5.47
CA LEU A 85 3.52 -7.93 6.59
C LEU A 85 4.42 -8.36 7.77
N VAL A 86 5.53 -9.07 7.51
CA VAL A 86 6.51 -9.46 8.53
C VAL A 86 7.14 -8.24 9.22
N ILE A 87 7.43 -7.17 8.48
CA ILE A 87 7.89 -5.90 9.09
C ILE A 87 6.81 -5.30 10.00
N TYR A 88 5.55 -5.23 9.56
CA TYR A 88 4.50 -4.69 10.42
C TYR A 88 4.24 -5.53 11.67
N LEU A 89 4.32 -6.86 11.57
CA LEU A 89 4.25 -7.78 12.71
C LEU A 89 5.41 -7.56 13.71
N LYS A 90 6.64 -7.39 13.21
CA LYS A 90 7.82 -7.12 14.05
C LYS A 90 7.76 -5.74 14.71
N ASN A 91 7.15 -4.76 14.03
CA ASN A 91 7.12 -3.37 14.44
C ASN A 91 5.84 -2.96 15.20
N ILE A 92 5.03 -3.89 15.70
CA ILE A 92 3.82 -3.57 16.51
C ILE A 92 4.18 -2.71 17.74
N SER A 93 5.31 -2.97 18.40
CA SER A 93 5.81 -2.14 19.51
C SER A 93 6.67 -0.94 19.09
N PHE A 94 7.10 -0.87 17.83
CA PHE A 94 8.05 0.14 17.35
C PHE A 94 7.59 0.73 16.01
N GLN A 95 6.60 1.61 16.10
CA GLN A 95 6.27 2.52 15.01
C GLN A 95 6.77 3.92 15.34
N SER A 96 7.49 4.50 14.40
CA SER A 96 7.96 5.88 14.51
C SER A 96 7.15 6.77 13.57
N ALA A 97 6.48 7.76 14.14
CA ALA A 97 5.71 8.72 13.36
C ALA A 97 6.65 9.73 12.67
N ALA A 98 7.03 9.42 11.42
CA ALA A 98 7.51 10.44 10.49
C ALA A 98 6.40 11.50 10.34
N LYS A 99 6.77 12.78 10.46
CA LYS A 99 5.84 13.90 10.27
C LYS A 99 5.65 14.09 8.77
N LEU A 100 4.54 13.58 8.26
CA LEU A 100 4.14 13.72 6.87
C LEU A 100 3.81 15.20 6.59
N TYR A 101 4.35 15.77 5.52
CA TYR A 101 4.02 17.14 5.11
C TYR A 101 2.54 17.24 4.70
N SER A 102 1.92 18.42 4.76
CA SER A 102 0.54 18.62 4.30
C SER A 102 0.29 18.08 2.89
N VAL A 103 1.25 18.27 2.00
CA VAL A 103 1.24 17.78 0.62
C VAL A 103 1.39 16.25 0.59
N GLU A 104 2.31 15.68 1.37
CA GLU A 104 2.51 14.24 1.47
C GLU A 104 1.29 13.51 2.06
N LEU A 105 0.61 14.11 3.05
CA LEU A 105 -0.65 13.61 3.62
C LEU A 105 -1.77 13.57 2.58
N ALA A 106 -1.95 14.66 1.83
CA ALA A 106 -2.92 14.72 0.75
C ALA A 106 -2.64 13.67 -0.33
N ILE A 107 -1.37 13.37 -0.60
CA ILE A 107 -0.95 12.40 -1.62
C ILE A 107 -1.07 10.96 -1.11
N LEU A 108 -0.78 10.69 0.16
CA LEU A 108 -1.09 9.41 0.80
C LEU A 108 -2.59 9.12 0.78
N TRP A 109 -3.40 10.12 1.13
CA TRP A 109 -4.85 10.06 1.07
C TRP A 109 -5.33 9.78 -0.36
N LEU A 110 -4.85 10.54 -1.34
CA LEU A 110 -5.16 10.35 -2.77
C LEU A 110 -4.77 8.94 -3.26
N ASN A 111 -3.61 8.43 -2.83
CA ASN A 111 -3.19 7.08 -3.18
C ASN A 111 -4.10 5.99 -2.57
N SER A 112 -4.55 6.16 -1.33
CA SER A 112 -5.57 5.25 -0.77
C SER A 112 -6.90 5.32 -1.50
N VAL A 113 -7.32 6.49 -1.98
CA VAL A 113 -8.50 6.63 -2.86
C VAL A 113 -8.30 5.84 -4.15
N PHE A 114 -7.18 6.02 -4.85
CA PHE A 114 -6.92 5.36 -6.13
C PHE A 114 -6.79 3.83 -6.01
N ILE A 115 -6.12 3.32 -4.97
CA ILE A 115 -6.06 1.89 -4.68
C ILE A 115 -7.46 1.32 -4.33
N THR A 116 -8.27 2.05 -3.56
CA THR A 116 -9.64 1.64 -3.25
C THR A 116 -10.51 1.58 -4.51
N ILE A 117 -10.40 2.57 -5.39
CA ILE A 117 -11.10 2.60 -6.69
C ILE A 117 -10.67 1.41 -7.56
N PHE A 118 -9.37 1.04 -7.56
CA PHE A 118 -8.90 -0.15 -8.26
C PHE A 118 -9.57 -1.43 -7.71
N PHE A 119 -9.56 -1.68 -6.40
CA PHE A 119 -10.17 -2.89 -5.84
C PHE A 119 -11.69 -2.93 -6.05
N ILE A 120 -12.39 -1.78 -5.97
CA ILE A 120 -13.82 -1.70 -6.28
C ILE A 120 -14.10 -2.03 -7.76
N ALA A 121 -13.29 -1.51 -8.68
CA ALA A 121 -13.41 -1.85 -10.11
C ALA A 121 -13.14 -3.34 -10.34
N PHE A 122 -12.06 -3.87 -9.77
CA PHE A 122 -11.68 -5.28 -9.89
C PHE A 122 -12.78 -6.22 -9.40
N TYR A 123 -13.35 -5.94 -8.22
CA TYR A 123 -14.45 -6.69 -7.62
C TYR A 123 -15.73 -6.63 -8.46
N ARG A 124 -16.03 -5.48 -9.09
CA ARG A 124 -17.21 -5.33 -9.95
C ARG A 124 -17.07 -6.11 -11.24
N GLU A 125 -15.92 -6.02 -11.90
CA GLU A 125 -15.67 -6.64 -13.21
C GLU A 125 -15.69 -8.18 -13.09
N HIS A 126 -15.14 -8.77 -12.02
CA HIS A 126 -15.08 -10.23 -11.81
C HIS A 126 -16.12 -10.79 -10.81
N LYS A 127 -17.22 -10.05 -10.53
CA LYS A 127 -18.17 -10.35 -9.44
C LYS A 127 -18.83 -11.74 -9.50
N ARG A 128 -18.98 -12.30 -10.70
CA ARG A 128 -19.75 -13.54 -10.97
C ARG A 128 -18.90 -14.78 -11.26
N GLU A 129 -17.64 -14.63 -11.60
CA GLU A 129 -16.83 -15.71 -12.20
C GLU A 129 -16.06 -16.52 -11.16
N LEU A 130 -15.49 -15.87 -10.14
CA LEU A 130 -14.57 -16.50 -9.19
C LEU A 130 -14.96 -16.16 -7.73
N PRO A 131 -15.67 -17.06 -7.01
CA PRO A 131 -16.33 -16.71 -5.75
C PRO A 131 -15.38 -16.51 -4.56
N ALA A 132 -14.18 -17.09 -4.56
CA ALA A 132 -13.20 -16.90 -3.49
C ALA A 132 -12.25 -15.73 -3.78
N LEU A 133 -11.83 -15.52 -5.04
CA LEU A 133 -11.23 -14.25 -5.49
C LEU A 133 -12.15 -13.05 -5.22
N ARG A 134 -13.47 -13.20 -5.37
CA ARG A 134 -14.46 -12.19 -4.99
C ARG A 134 -14.38 -11.84 -3.49
N ARG A 135 -14.25 -12.84 -2.61
CA ARG A 135 -14.06 -12.62 -1.16
C ARG A 135 -12.72 -11.91 -0.88
N ALA A 136 -11.64 -12.34 -1.53
CA ALA A 136 -10.32 -11.73 -1.39
C ALA A 136 -10.30 -10.27 -1.86
N SER A 137 -10.97 -9.97 -2.98
CA SER A 137 -11.14 -8.62 -3.50
C SER A 137 -11.99 -7.75 -2.58
N PHE A 138 -13.04 -8.30 -1.97
CA PHE A 138 -13.83 -7.60 -0.95
C PHE A 138 -13.02 -7.28 0.32
N LEU A 139 -12.18 -8.22 0.78
CA LEU A 139 -11.24 -7.97 1.87
C LEU A 139 -10.23 -6.88 1.50
N ALA A 140 -9.71 -6.89 0.26
CA ALA A 140 -8.82 -5.83 -0.22
C ALA A 140 -9.50 -4.44 -0.25
N ILE A 141 -10.79 -4.36 -0.63
CA ILE A 141 -11.59 -3.13 -0.50
C ILE A 141 -11.68 -2.68 0.97
N LEU A 142 -11.99 -3.60 1.90
CA LEU A 142 -12.07 -3.25 3.33
C LEU A 142 -10.73 -2.73 3.86
N GLY A 143 -9.61 -3.35 3.48
CA GLY A 143 -8.27 -2.91 3.89
C GLY A 143 -7.89 -1.55 3.31
N SER A 144 -8.22 -1.31 2.04
CA SER A 144 -7.96 -0.02 1.41
C SER A 144 -8.85 1.10 1.99
N LEU A 145 -10.10 0.78 2.37
CA LEU A 145 -10.97 1.69 3.12
C LEU A 145 -10.45 1.98 4.53
N CYS A 146 -9.93 0.99 5.26
CA CYS A 146 -9.27 1.20 6.54
C CYS A 146 -8.05 2.13 6.43
N ILE A 147 -7.20 1.93 5.40
CA ILE A 147 -6.10 2.88 5.11
C ILE A 147 -6.65 4.27 4.76
N LEU A 148 -7.71 4.37 3.94
CA LEU A 148 -8.28 5.64 3.55
C LEU A 148 -8.84 6.42 4.76
N LEU A 149 -9.55 5.75 5.67
CA LEU A 149 -10.04 6.32 6.91
C LEU A 149 -8.88 6.78 7.81
N LEU A 150 -7.83 5.96 7.94
CA LEU A 150 -6.62 6.32 8.66
C LEU A 150 -5.95 7.56 8.06
N HIS A 151 -5.74 7.60 6.74
CA HIS A 151 -5.13 8.76 6.08
C HIS A 151 -6.01 10.01 6.22
N SER A 152 -7.34 9.86 6.16
CA SER A 152 -8.29 10.96 6.39
C SER A 152 -8.17 11.50 7.81
N PHE A 153 -8.17 10.62 8.82
CA PHE A 153 -7.97 10.99 10.22
C PHE A 153 -6.60 11.63 10.45
N THR A 154 -5.54 11.13 9.82
CA THR A 154 -4.18 11.69 9.91
C THR A 154 -4.12 13.11 9.33
N LEU A 155 -4.74 13.32 8.16
CA LEU A 155 -4.80 14.63 7.47
C LEU A 155 -5.62 15.65 8.25
N ILE A 156 -6.77 15.25 8.79
CA ILE A 156 -7.62 16.09 9.65
C ILE A 156 -6.86 16.50 10.93
N ASN A 157 -6.25 15.53 11.64
CA ASN A 157 -5.47 15.84 12.85
C ASN A 157 -4.25 16.73 12.57
N TYR A 158 -3.62 16.59 11.41
CA TYR A 158 -2.52 17.45 11.00
C TYR A 158 -2.95 18.93 10.89
N HIS A 159 -4.08 19.20 10.24
CA HIS A 159 -4.61 20.56 10.12
C HIS A 159 -5.18 21.13 11.43
N LEU A 160 -5.77 20.30 12.30
CA LEU A 160 -6.39 20.77 13.53
C LEU A 160 -5.39 20.97 14.70
N TYR A 161 -4.30 20.20 14.78
CA TYR A 161 -3.52 20.09 16.03
C TYR A 161 -1.98 20.15 15.89
N LEU A 162 -1.40 20.28 14.69
CA LEU A 162 0.01 19.88 14.46
C LEU A 162 0.93 20.91 13.77
N GLN A 163 0.67 22.20 13.96
CA GLN A 163 1.70 23.25 13.81
C GLN A 163 2.60 23.26 15.07
N GLY A 164 3.85 22.77 14.95
CA GLY A 164 4.78 22.68 16.09
C GLY A 164 5.85 21.58 15.97
N SER A 165 6.89 21.69 16.80
CA SER A 165 8.23 21.07 16.66
C SER A 165 8.81 20.72 18.04
N THR A 166 9.81 19.85 18.26
CA THR A 166 10.47 18.75 17.50
C THR A 166 11.34 17.97 18.49
N SER A 167 11.56 16.65 18.32
CA SER A 167 12.84 15.92 18.59
C SER A 167 12.66 14.41 18.90
N PHE A 168 13.17 13.54 18.02
CA PHE A 168 13.63 12.17 18.35
C PHE A 168 14.40 11.54 17.16
N GLU A 169 15.73 11.64 17.10
CA GLU A 169 16.48 11.34 15.86
C GLU A 169 17.31 10.05 15.89
N ALA A 170 18.01 9.74 16.99
CA ALA A 170 19.02 8.67 17.00
C ALA A 170 18.46 7.25 16.81
N PHE A 171 17.26 6.96 17.31
CA PHE A 171 16.65 5.63 17.20
C PHE A 171 16.02 5.36 15.81
N MET A 172 15.62 6.42 15.10
CA MET A 172 14.94 6.36 13.80
C MET A 172 15.82 5.70 12.74
N TYR A 173 17.09 6.12 12.69
CA TYR A 173 18.02 5.79 11.61
C TYR A 173 18.24 4.27 11.46
N LYS A 174 18.36 3.56 12.58
CA LYS A 174 18.59 2.10 12.60
C LYS A 174 17.37 1.31 12.13
N LEU A 175 16.16 1.85 12.32
CA LEU A 175 14.90 1.24 11.91
C LEU A 175 14.56 1.51 10.44
N ILE A 176 14.86 2.73 9.98
CA ILE A 176 14.79 3.10 8.56
C ILE A 176 15.72 2.18 7.74
N LEU A 177 16.98 2.02 8.13
CA LEU A 177 17.98 1.29 7.34
C LEU A 177 17.64 -0.21 7.16
N VAL A 178 16.98 -0.84 8.13
CA VAL A 178 16.52 -2.25 8.04
C VAL A 178 15.20 -2.39 7.26
N SER A 179 14.29 -1.42 7.37
CA SER A 179 12.97 -1.51 6.73
C SER A 179 12.95 -1.00 5.28
N PHE A 180 13.80 -0.02 4.95
CA PHE A 180 13.85 0.62 3.63
C PHE A 180 14.08 -0.36 2.47
N PRO A 181 15.02 -1.33 2.51
CA PRO A 181 15.21 -2.28 1.40
C PRO A 181 13.95 -3.10 1.10
N VAL A 182 13.19 -3.48 2.13
CA VAL A 182 11.94 -4.25 1.97
C VAL A 182 10.79 -3.37 1.48
N VAL A 183 10.74 -2.09 1.89
CA VAL A 183 9.78 -1.11 1.35
C VAL A 183 10.05 -0.86 -0.14
N VAL A 184 11.32 -0.69 -0.53
CA VAL A 184 11.74 -0.56 -1.95
C VAL A 184 11.40 -1.83 -2.73
N PHE A 185 11.75 -3.02 -2.21
CA PHE A 185 11.43 -4.30 -2.85
C PHE A 185 9.92 -4.46 -3.07
N ASN A 186 9.09 -4.27 -2.03
CA ASN A 186 7.65 -4.34 -2.15
C ASN A 186 7.07 -3.27 -3.11
N PHE A 187 7.65 -2.07 -3.17
CA PHE A 187 7.26 -1.07 -4.17
C PHE A 187 7.53 -1.57 -5.60
N VAL A 188 8.75 -2.05 -5.88
CA VAL A 188 9.16 -2.53 -7.20
C VAL A 188 8.31 -3.72 -7.63
N THR A 189 8.02 -4.68 -6.74
CA THR A 189 7.21 -5.86 -7.11
C THR A 189 5.73 -5.54 -7.32
N LEU A 190 5.15 -4.63 -6.53
CA LEU A 190 3.79 -4.13 -6.77
C LEU A 190 3.70 -3.35 -8.09
N LEU A 191 4.66 -2.45 -8.35
CA LEU A 191 4.70 -1.67 -9.59
C LEU A 191 4.83 -2.60 -10.81
N TYR A 192 5.74 -3.58 -10.74
CA TYR A 192 5.91 -4.60 -11.78
C TYR A 192 4.61 -5.38 -12.02
N PHE A 193 3.93 -5.82 -10.96
CA PHE A 193 2.61 -6.45 -11.07
C PHE A 193 1.59 -5.57 -11.79
N PHE A 194 1.41 -4.32 -11.38
CA PHE A 194 0.41 -3.45 -12.01
C PHE A 194 0.75 -3.14 -13.49
N VAL A 195 2.03 -2.99 -13.84
CA VAL A 195 2.47 -2.81 -15.24
C VAL A 195 2.23 -4.06 -16.08
N VAL A 196 2.56 -5.25 -15.57
CA VAL A 196 2.28 -6.53 -16.25
C VAL A 196 0.77 -6.76 -16.38
N TYR A 197 0.00 -6.48 -15.34
CA TYR A 197 -1.45 -6.61 -15.35
C TYR A 197 -2.12 -5.63 -16.34
N TYR A 198 -1.66 -4.38 -16.41
CA TYR A 198 -2.11 -3.42 -17.42
C TYR A 198 -1.85 -3.90 -18.85
N ARG A 199 -0.67 -4.49 -19.10
CA ARG A 199 -0.34 -5.10 -20.41
C ARG A 199 -1.23 -6.30 -20.71
N HIS A 200 -1.49 -7.16 -19.71
CA HIS A 200 -2.37 -8.32 -19.84
C HIS A 200 -3.81 -7.92 -20.22
N LEU A 201 -4.38 -6.94 -19.51
CA LEU A 201 -5.69 -6.36 -19.85
C LEU A 201 -5.73 -5.80 -21.28
N LYS A 202 -4.66 -5.12 -21.73
CA LYS A 202 -4.57 -4.63 -23.12
C LYS A 202 -4.59 -5.76 -24.16
N VAL A 203 -3.98 -6.92 -23.86
CA VAL A 203 -3.98 -8.09 -24.76
C VAL A 203 -5.34 -8.78 -24.78
N GLN A 204 -6.05 -8.82 -23.65
CA GLN A 204 -7.39 -9.42 -23.54
C GLN A 204 -8.54 -8.50 -24.02
N GLY A 205 -8.25 -7.30 -24.54
CA GLY A 205 -9.27 -6.39 -25.10
C GLY A 205 -10.00 -5.48 -24.11
N TYR A 206 -9.53 -5.38 -22.86
CA TYR A 206 -10.03 -4.44 -21.83
C TYR A 206 -9.41 -3.04 -21.94
#